data_AF-A0A7X0Y245-F1
#
_entry.id   AF-A0A7X0Y245-F1
#
_cell.length_a   1.000
_cell.length_b   1.000
_cell.length_c   1.000
_cell.angle_alpha   90.00
_cell.angle_beta   90.00
_cell.angle_gamma   90.00
#
_symmetry.space_group_name_H-M   'P 1'
#
loop_
_entity.id
_entity.type
_entity.pdbx_description
1 polymer ?
#
loop_
_entity_poly.entity_id
_entity_poly.type
_entity_poly.pdbx_seq_one_letter_code
_entity_poly.pdbx_strand_id
1 'polypeptide(L)'
;MREIKIDEINLQKYATSFGKIENKGYTPLRNGNMSYTRANSINEFRNNLVDLVLTVEKMQQAVSQDALRLKQMGTAFAKQDRALGQEIGQIEVR
;
A
#
# COMPACT_ATOMS: atom_id res chain seq x y z
N MET A 1 19.20 -48.49 22.69
CA MET A 1 18.45 -48.32 21.42
C MET A 1 16.96 -48.42 21.76
N ARG A 2 16.17 -47.38 21.48
CA ARG A 2 14.70 -47.47 21.63
C ARG A 2 14.13 -48.02 20.32
N GLU A 3 13.42 -49.13 20.41
CA GLU A 3 12.78 -49.78 19.27
C GLU A 3 11.70 -48.85 18.72
N ILE A 4 11.82 -48.44 17.44
CA ILE A 4 10.79 -47.66 16.77
C ILE A 4 9.67 -48.62 16.42
N LYS A 5 8.53 -48.52 17.12
CA LYS A 5 7.33 -49.28 16.80
C LYS A 5 6.54 -48.56 15.73
N ILE A 6 6.50 -49.15 14.53
CA ILE A 6 5.70 -48.64 13.41
C ILE A 6 4.33 -49.32 13.47
N ASP A 7 3.28 -48.51 13.56
CA ASP A 7 1.91 -48.97 13.41
C ASP A 7 1.61 -49.11 11.92
N GLU A 8 1.83 -50.31 11.41
CA GLU A 8 1.72 -50.62 9.99
C GLU A 8 0.30 -50.43 9.46
N ILE A 9 -0.72 -50.70 10.28
CA ILE A 9 -2.13 -50.53 9.91
C ILE A 9 -2.43 -49.05 9.70
N ASN A 10 -2.00 -48.20 10.63
CA ASN A 10 -2.17 -46.76 10.49
C ASN A 10 -1.31 -46.19 9.36
N LEU A 11 -0.08 -46.67 9.18
CA LEU A 11 0.78 -46.27 8.07
C LEU A 11 0.15 -46.60 6.72
N GLN A 12 -0.37 -47.81 6.54
CA GLN A 12 -1.06 -48.21 5.31
C GLN A 12 -2.36 -47.44 5.08
N LYS A 13 -3.12 -47.15 6.14
CA LYS A 13 -4.32 -46.30 6.07
C LYS A 13 -3.97 -44.88 5.59
N TYR A 14 -2.89 -44.30 6.13
CA TYR A 14 -2.42 -42.99 5.66
C TYR A 14 -1.91 -43.07 4.22
N ALA A 15 -1.11 -44.07 3.86
CA ALA A 15 -0.60 -44.25 2.50
C ALA A 15 -1.72 -44.40 1.46
N THR A 16 -2.83 -45.10 1.79
CA THR A 16 -4.00 -45.20 0.91
C THR A 16 -4.83 -43.92 0.84
N SER A 17 -4.70 -43.01 1.81
CA SER A 17 -5.28 -41.66 1.75
C SER A 17 -4.36 -40.63 1.10
N PHE A 18 -3.05 -40.93 1.06
CA PHE A 18 -2.02 -40.06 0.49
C PHE A 18 -2.19 -39.98 -1.03
N GLY A 19 -2.47 -38.79 -1.54
CA GLY A 19 -2.78 -38.57 -2.97
C GLY A 19 -4.27 -38.68 -3.33
N LYS A 20 -5.14 -39.14 -2.41
CA LYS A 20 -6.59 -38.94 -2.52
C LYS A 20 -6.91 -37.51 -2.09
N ILE A 21 -6.51 -36.55 -2.93
CA ILE A 21 -7.10 -35.22 -2.89
C ILE A 21 -8.57 -35.46 -3.22
N GLU A 22 -9.46 -35.44 -2.21
CA GLU A 22 -10.89 -35.23 -2.47
C GLU A 22 -10.95 -34.12 -3.50
N ASN A 23 -11.75 -34.31 -4.54
CA ASN A 23 -11.86 -33.40 -5.69
C ASN A 23 -12.47 -32.03 -5.31
N LYS A 24 -11.97 -31.41 -4.24
CA LYS A 24 -11.81 -29.98 -4.08
C LYS A 24 -10.74 -29.57 -5.09
N GLY A 25 -11.10 -29.67 -6.37
CA GLY A 25 -10.32 -29.07 -7.43
C GLY A 25 -9.93 -27.68 -6.95
N TYR A 26 -8.65 -27.34 -7.08
CA TYR A 26 -8.21 -25.98 -6.85
C TYR A 26 -9.02 -25.10 -7.79
N THR A 27 -10.10 -24.53 -7.26
CA THR A 27 -10.91 -23.51 -7.89
C THR A 27 -10.33 -22.20 -7.39
N PRO A 28 -9.25 -21.67 -8.02
CA PRO A 28 -8.86 -20.30 -7.76
C PRO A 28 -10.14 -19.49 -7.90
N LEU A 29 -10.45 -18.64 -6.92
CA LEU A 29 -11.66 -17.80 -6.82
C LEU A 29 -12.85 -18.35 -5.99
N ARG A 30 -13.01 -19.65 -5.73
CA ARG A 30 -14.20 -20.11 -4.95
C ARG A 30 -14.10 -19.77 -3.45
N ASN A 31 -12.89 -19.84 -2.89
CA ASN A 31 -12.60 -19.59 -1.47
C ASN A 31 -11.39 -18.63 -1.26
N GLY A 32 -11.05 -17.82 -2.26
CA GLY A 32 -9.79 -17.07 -2.28
C GLY A 32 -8.57 -17.96 -2.57
N ASN A 33 -7.44 -17.33 -2.92
CA ASN A 33 -6.19 -18.06 -3.09
C ASN A 33 -5.70 -18.51 -1.70
N MET A 34 -5.20 -19.75 -1.59
CA MET A 34 -4.58 -20.21 -0.35
C MET A 34 -3.37 -19.31 -0.03
N SER A 35 -3.27 -18.81 1.21
CA SER A 35 -2.35 -17.74 1.58
C SER A 35 -0.87 -18.00 1.25
N TYR A 36 -0.46 -19.27 1.26
CA TYR A 36 0.93 -19.70 1.01
C TYR A 36 1.20 -20.12 -0.45
N THR A 37 0.26 -19.89 -1.37
CA THR A 37 0.46 -20.23 -2.78
C THR A 37 1.14 -19.10 -3.54
N ARG A 38 1.90 -19.46 -4.58
CA ARG A 38 2.47 -18.50 -5.54
C ARG A 38 1.40 -17.60 -6.17
N ALA A 39 0.18 -18.10 -6.34
CA ALA A 39 -0.94 -17.31 -6.85
C ALA A 39 -1.37 -16.20 -5.87
N ASN A 40 -1.33 -16.47 -4.56
CA ASN A 40 -1.58 -15.45 -3.54
C ASN A 40 -0.47 -14.39 -3.50
N SER A 41 0.79 -14.80 -3.51
CA SER A 41 1.91 -13.84 -3.48
C SER A 41 1.97 -12.96 -4.72
N ILE A 42 1.60 -13.47 -5.91
CA ILE A 42 1.49 -12.67 -7.14
C ILE A 42 0.33 -11.67 -7.03
N ASN A 43 -0.80 -12.07 -6.44
CA ASN A 43 -1.95 -11.18 -6.25
C ASN A 43 -1.63 -10.06 -5.24
N GLU A 44 -0.99 -10.40 -4.12
CA GLU A 44 -0.51 -9.42 -3.14
C GLU A 44 0.51 -8.46 -3.76
N PHE A 45 1.47 -8.98 -4.53
CA PHE A 45 2.44 -8.15 -5.23
C PHE A 45 1.77 -7.17 -6.20
N ARG A 46 0.78 -7.64 -6.98
CA ARG A 46 0.01 -6.77 -7.89
C ARG A 46 -0.73 -5.67 -7.13
N ASN A 47 -1.40 -6.00 -6.03
CA ASN A 47 -2.14 -5.02 -5.23
C ASN A 47 -1.18 -3.97 -4.64
N ASN A 48 -0.05 -4.40 -4.10
CA ASN A 48 0.96 -3.50 -3.53
C ASN A 48 1.55 -2.55 -4.58
N LEU A 49 1.74 -3.00 -5.83
CA LEU A 49 2.17 -2.13 -6.92
C LEU A 49 1.12 -1.06 -7.26
N VAL A 50 -0.16 -1.43 -7.28
CA VAL A 50 -1.25 -0.47 -7.50
C VAL A 50 -1.33 0.55 -6.37
N ASP A 51 -1.26 0.09 -5.12
CA ASP A 51 -1.29 0.95 -3.93
C ASP A 51 -0.10 1.93 -3.91
N LEU A 52 1.09 1.47 -4.32
CA LEU A 52 2.26 2.32 -4.47
C LEU A 52 2.03 3.45 -5.48
N VAL A 53 1.53 3.11 -6.67
CA VAL A 53 1.25 4.10 -7.72
C VAL A 53 0.22 5.13 -7.23
N LEU A 54 -0.89 4.67 -6.65
CA LEU A 54 -1.93 5.56 -6.12
C LEU A 54 -1.40 6.47 -5.00
N THR A 55 -0.48 5.97 -4.17
CA THR A 55 0.12 6.75 -3.09
C THR A 55 1.06 7.83 -3.64
N VAL A 56 1.87 7.50 -4.66
CA VAL A 56 2.76 8.46 -5.33
C VAL A 56 1.94 9.57 -6.01
N GLU A 57 0.85 9.22 -6.69
CA GLU A 57 -0.07 10.20 -7.30
C GLU A 57 -0.66 11.17 -6.26
N LYS A 58 -1.10 10.65 -5.11
CA LYS A 58 -1.59 11.49 -4.00
C LYS A 58 -0.52 12.43 -3.47
N MET A 59 0.72 11.95 -3.34
CA MET A 59 1.84 12.79 -2.90
C MET A 59 2.13 13.92 -3.90
N GLN A 60 2.11 13.63 -5.20
CA GLN A 60 2.27 14.65 -6.25
C GLN A 60 1.19 15.74 -6.17
N GLN A 61 -0.06 15.35 -5.92
CA GLN A 61 -1.16 16.30 -5.75
C GLN A 61 -0.94 17.20 -4.53
N ALA A 62 -0.54 16.64 -3.39
CA ALA A 62 -0.25 17.40 -2.17
C ALA A 62 0.88 18.42 -2.38
N VAL A 63 1.99 18.00 -2.97
CA VAL A 63 3.14 18.89 -3.29
C VAL A 63 2.70 20.02 -4.24
N SER A 64 1.86 19.72 -5.22
CA SER A 64 1.36 20.71 -6.17
C SER A 64 0.46 21.76 -5.49
N GLN A 65 -0.39 21.31 -4.55
CA GLN A 65 -1.22 22.22 -3.74
C GLN A 65 -0.38 23.11 -2.83
N ASP A 66 0.66 22.56 -2.21
CA ASP A 66 1.54 23.33 -1.34
C ASP A 66 2.37 24.35 -2.12
N ALA A 67 2.85 23.99 -3.31
CA ALA A 67 3.51 24.95 -4.22
C ALA A 67 2.57 26.12 -4.59
N LEU A 68 1.29 25.83 -4.86
CA LEU A 68 0.30 26.87 -5.12
C LEU A 68 0.08 27.78 -3.90
N ARG A 69 -0.04 27.20 -2.70
CA ARG A 69 -0.19 27.95 -1.45
C ARG A 69 1.01 28.85 -1.19
N LEU A 70 2.23 28.34 -1.36
CA LEU A 70 3.46 29.13 -1.19
C LEU A 70 3.50 30.32 -2.16
N LYS A 71 3.11 30.12 -3.42
CA LYS A 71 3.00 31.21 -4.40
C LYS A 71 1.97 32.26 -3.98
N GLN A 72 0.80 31.83 -3.51
CA GLN A 72 -0.26 32.72 -3.03
C GLN A 72 0.19 33.51 -1.79
N MET A 73 0.82 32.85 -0.82
CA MET A 73 1.38 33.50 0.38
C MET A 73 2.45 34.53 0.02
N GLY A 74 3.41 34.17 -0.86
CA GLY A 74 4.43 35.10 -1.33
C GLY A 74 3.83 36.34 -2.01
N THR A 75 2.80 36.15 -2.83
CA THR A 75 2.07 37.25 -3.47
C THR A 75 1.35 38.13 -2.44
N ALA A 76 0.70 37.52 -1.45
CA ALA A 76 0.00 38.23 -0.39
C ALA A 76 0.97 39.06 0.47
N PHE A 77 2.11 38.48 0.88
CA PHE A 77 3.13 39.19 1.63
C PHE A 77 3.73 40.34 0.84
N ALA A 78 4.08 40.13 -0.44
CA ALA A 78 4.58 41.23 -1.28
C ALA A 78 3.57 42.36 -1.45
N LYS A 79 2.26 42.04 -1.52
CA LYS A 79 1.20 43.06 -1.57
C LYS A 79 1.09 43.82 -0.26
N GLN A 80 1.13 43.10 0.87
CA GLN A 80 1.06 43.70 2.20
C GLN A 80 2.27 44.60 2.47
N ASP A 81 3.47 44.15 2.12
CA ASP A 81 4.72 44.90 2.27
C ASP A 81 4.69 46.21 1.48
N ARG A 82 4.23 46.17 0.22
CA ARG A 82 4.03 47.39 -0.59
C ARG A 82 3.02 48.35 0.03
N ALA A 83 1.91 47.85 0.56
CA ALA A 83 0.89 48.69 1.19
C ALA A 83 1.45 49.39 2.43
N LEU A 84 2.16 48.64 3.30
CA LEU A 84 2.81 49.19 4.49
C LEU A 84 3.90 50.22 4.12
N GLY A 85 4.72 49.94 3.11
CA GLY A 85 5.72 50.89 2.64
C GLY A 85 5.12 52.21 2.13
N GLN A 86 3.94 52.15 1.48
CA GLN A 86 3.21 53.36 1.07
C GLN A 86 2.65 54.13 2.27
N GLU A 87 2.10 53.45 3.26
CA GLU A 87 1.60 54.08 4.49
C GLU A 87 2.72 54.76 5.28
N ILE A 88 3.88 54.10 5.43
CA ILE A 88 5.05 54.67 6.12
C ILE A 88 5.57 55.90 5.36
N GLY A 89 5.70 55.82 4.03
CA GLY A 89 6.14 56.96 3.21
C GLY A 89 5.19 58.16 3.27
N GLN A 90 3.91 57.97 3.55
CA GLN A 90 2.96 59.08 3.77
C GLN A 90 3.07 59.71 5.16
N ILE A 91 3.55 58.96 6.15
CA ILE A 91 3.77 59.45 7.52
C ILE A 91 5.07 60.26 7.61
N GLU A 92 6.14 59.85 6.93
CA GLU A 92 7.45 60.53 6.96
C GLU A 92 7.50 61.87 6.19
N VAL A 93 6.55 62.14 5.30
CA VAL A 93 6.48 63.38 4.48
C VAL A 93 5.68 64.49 5.18
N ARG A 94 5.16 64.26 6.40
CA ARG A 94 4.52 65.26 7.26
C ARG A 94 5.48 65.84 8.28
#